data_AF-A0A440UTM6-F1
#
_entry.id   AF-A0A440UTM6-F1
#
_cell.length_a   1.000
_cell.length_b   1.000
_cell.length_c   1.000
_cell.angle_alpha   90.00
_cell.angle_beta   90.00
_cell.angle_gamma   90.00
#
_symmetry.space_group_name_H-M   'P 1'
#
loop_
_entity.id
_entity.type
_entity.pdbx_description
1 polymer ?
#
loop_
_entity_poly.entity_id
_entity_poly.type
_entity_poly.pdbx_seq_one_letter_code
_entity_poly.pdbx_strand_id
1 'polypeptide(L)'
;VQASEVPVILFIDEAHTLIGAGGAAGTGDAANLLKPALARGELRTIAATTWAEYKQHIEKDPALTRRFQVVKIEEPSEAVAVLMLRGVAGVLEQHHKVQILDEAIEAAVALSHRYIPARQLPDKAVSLLDTACARVAVSQHATPAEVEDILRRRQALEVESGIIGREAAIGIEVADRQARVDAGLAETETTLAAAQARWDREKALVSQILDLRAKLRGEGVPLDAA
;
A
#
# COMPACT_ATOMS: atom_id res chain seq x y z
N VAL A 1 -4.60 -34.17 12.86
CA VAL A 1 -5.29 -33.29 13.83
C VAL A 1 -5.71 -34.07 15.08
N GLN A 2 -6.55 -35.11 14.98
CA GLN A 2 -6.97 -35.90 16.15
C GLN A 2 -5.87 -36.69 16.85
N ALA A 3 -4.88 -37.19 16.11
CA ALA A 3 -3.74 -37.93 16.66
C ALA A 3 -2.59 -37.04 17.16
N SER A 4 -2.79 -35.72 17.21
CA SER A 4 -1.76 -34.79 17.68
C SER A 4 -1.72 -34.81 19.20
N GLU A 5 -0.53 -35.06 19.77
CA GLU A 5 -0.30 -34.92 21.21
C GLU A 5 -0.47 -33.48 21.71
N VAL A 6 -0.33 -32.51 20.79
CA VAL A 6 -0.58 -31.08 21.04
C VAL A 6 -1.99 -30.70 20.59
N PRO A 7 -2.81 -30.05 21.44
CA PRO A 7 -4.12 -29.54 21.04
C PRO A 7 -4.01 -28.54 19.88
N VAL A 8 -4.68 -28.81 18.76
CA VAL A 8 -4.70 -27.95 17.57
C VAL A 8 -6.04 -27.21 17.47
N ILE A 9 -6.00 -25.91 17.14
CA ILE A 9 -7.16 -25.12 16.74
C ILE A 9 -7.10 -24.89 15.23
N LEU A 10 -8.15 -25.29 14.52
CA LEU A 10 -8.29 -25.09 13.09
C LEU A 10 -8.94 -23.74 12.80
N PHE A 11 -8.27 -22.86 12.05
CA PHE A 11 -8.90 -21.67 11.49
C PHE A 11 -9.33 -21.92 10.05
N ILE A 12 -10.57 -21.60 9.73
CA ILE A 12 -11.14 -21.71 8.38
C ILE A 12 -11.64 -20.32 8.00
N ASP A 13 -10.94 -19.69 7.07
CA ASP A 13 -11.46 -18.47 6.44
C ASP A 13 -12.51 -18.82 5.39
N GLU A 14 -13.45 -17.90 5.17
CA GLU A 14 -14.58 -18.08 4.23
C GLU A 14 -15.26 -19.46 4.37
N ALA A 15 -15.59 -19.87 5.59
CA ALA A 15 -16.05 -21.24 5.89
C ALA A 15 -17.32 -21.64 5.13
N HIS A 16 -18.09 -20.67 4.64
CA HIS A 16 -19.23 -20.91 3.76
C HIS A 16 -18.85 -21.54 2.42
N THR A 17 -17.61 -21.40 1.94
CA THR A 17 -17.14 -22.07 0.71
C THR A 17 -17.08 -23.59 0.90
N LEU A 18 -16.64 -24.05 2.07
CA LEU A 18 -16.58 -25.48 2.43
C LEU A 18 -17.95 -26.07 2.76
N ILE A 19 -18.87 -25.23 3.28
CA ILE A 19 -20.19 -25.66 3.76
C ILE A 19 -21.28 -25.48 2.68
N GLY A 20 -21.09 -24.51 1.79
CA GLY A 20 -22.03 -24.05 0.78
C GLY A 20 -21.76 -24.51 -0.65
N ALA A 21 -20.67 -25.23 -0.92
CA ALA A 21 -20.36 -25.88 -2.20
C ALA A 21 -21.30 -27.05 -2.55
N GLY A 22 -22.57 -26.96 -2.17
CA GLY A 22 -23.65 -27.89 -2.52
C GLY A 22 -24.08 -27.77 -3.99
N GLY A 23 -23.13 -27.82 -4.91
CA GLY A 23 -23.37 -28.19 -6.31
C GLY A 23 -23.58 -29.70 -6.45
N ALA A 24 -23.99 -30.14 -7.64
CA ALA A 24 -24.43 -31.51 -7.95
C ALA A 24 -23.61 -32.61 -7.25
N ALA A 25 -24.34 -33.63 -6.76
CA ALA A 25 -23.79 -34.77 -6.02
C ALA A 25 -22.53 -35.34 -6.69
N GLY A 26 -21.36 -35.08 -6.08
CA GLY A 26 -20.08 -35.60 -6.56
C GLY A 26 -18.87 -34.68 -6.38
N THR A 27 -19.06 -33.36 -6.31
CA THR A 27 -17.94 -32.40 -6.14
C THR A 27 -17.82 -31.92 -4.70
N GLY A 28 -17.10 -32.68 -3.85
CA GLY A 28 -16.39 -32.12 -2.69
C GLY A 28 -17.23 -31.53 -1.55
N ASP A 29 -18.17 -32.28 -0.98
CA ASP A 29 -18.85 -31.87 0.25
C ASP A 29 -17.95 -32.11 1.49
N ALA A 30 -16.95 -31.23 1.65
CA ALA A 30 -16.08 -31.21 2.84
C ALA A 30 -16.88 -30.98 4.13
N ALA A 31 -18.06 -30.34 4.05
CA ALA A 31 -18.96 -30.15 5.17
C ALA A 31 -19.42 -31.48 5.77
N ASN A 32 -19.78 -32.46 4.93
CA ASN A 32 -20.17 -33.81 5.39
C ASN A 32 -19.02 -34.58 6.05
N LEU A 33 -17.77 -34.30 5.69
CA LEU A 33 -16.61 -34.88 6.37
C LEU A 33 -16.33 -34.21 7.73
N LEU A 34 -16.63 -32.92 7.86
CA LEU A 34 -16.40 -32.16 9.09
C LEU A 34 -17.53 -32.31 10.12
N LYS A 35 -18.79 -32.51 9.67
CA LYS A 35 -19.98 -32.65 10.53
C LYS A 35 -19.81 -33.70 11.64
N PRO A 36 -19.32 -34.94 11.40
CA PRO A 36 -19.14 -35.94 12.45
C PRO A 36 -18.09 -35.51 13.49
N ALA A 37 -16.97 -34.93 13.04
CA ALA A 37 -15.88 -34.50 13.93
C ALA A 37 -16.30 -33.30 14.80
N LEU A 38 -17.05 -32.35 14.22
CA LEU A 38 -17.65 -31.22 14.94
C LEU A 38 -18.72 -31.68 15.94
N ALA A 39 -19.55 -32.66 15.56
CA ALA A 39 -20.60 -33.20 16.43
C ALA A 39 -20.04 -33.92 17.66
N ARG A 40 -18.89 -34.59 17.52
CA ARG A 40 -18.20 -35.27 18.65
C ARG A 40 -17.31 -34.34 19.47
N GLY A 41 -17.12 -33.08 19.04
CA GLY A 41 -16.26 -32.12 19.74
C GLY A 41 -14.76 -32.44 19.67
N GLU A 42 -14.37 -33.34 18.76
CA GLU A 42 -12.99 -33.80 18.57
C GLU A 42 -12.15 -32.79 17.77
N LEU A 43 -12.81 -31.79 17.16
CA LEU A 43 -12.19 -30.76 16.33
C LEU A 43 -12.53 -29.38 16.89
N ARG A 44 -11.50 -28.64 17.34
CA ARG A 44 -11.64 -27.23 17.76
C ARG A 44 -11.45 -26.35 16.54
N THR A 45 -12.47 -25.57 16.19
CA THR A 45 -12.47 -24.79 14.95
C THR A 45 -12.94 -23.36 15.20
N ILE A 46 -12.23 -22.40 14.61
CA ILE A 46 -12.66 -21.01 14.42
C ILE A 46 -13.00 -20.87 12.92
N ALA A 47 -14.21 -20.44 12.63
CA ALA A 47 -14.69 -20.24 11.26
C ALA A 47 -15.00 -18.75 11.06
N ALA A 48 -14.47 -18.16 9.99
CA ALA A 48 -14.81 -16.80 9.56
C ALA A 48 -15.75 -16.85 8.36
N THR A 49 -16.79 -16.01 8.35
CA THR A 49 -17.75 -15.89 7.24
C THR A 49 -18.47 -14.55 7.35
N THR A 50 -19.01 -14.04 6.24
CA THR A 50 -19.90 -12.88 6.29
C THR A 50 -21.26 -13.26 6.89
N TRP A 51 -21.99 -12.25 7.39
CA TRP A 51 -23.33 -12.44 7.93
C TRP A 51 -24.32 -12.99 6.89
N ALA A 52 -24.20 -12.55 5.64
CA ALA A 52 -25.06 -13.00 4.55
C ALA A 52 -24.90 -14.50 4.30
N GLU A 53 -23.66 -14.97 4.20
CA GLU A 53 -23.33 -16.38 3.99
C GLU A 53 -23.70 -17.25 5.20
N TYR A 54 -23.49 -16.73 6.42
CA TYR A 54 -23.93 -17.41 7.64
C TYR A 54 -25.43 -17.72 7.58
N LYS A 55 -26.26 -16.72 7.27
CA LYS A 55 -27.72 -16.91 7.12
C LYS A 55 -28.08 -17.86 6.00
N GLN A 56 -27.34 -17.80 4.88
CA GLN A 56 -27.67 -18.58 3.70
C GLN A 56 -27.31 -20.06 3.85
N HIS A 57 -26.16 -20.37 4.46
CA HIS A 57 -25.54 -21.71 4.43
C HIS A 57 -25.42 -22.38 5.80
N ILE A 58 -25.18 -21.62 6.88
CA ILE A 58 -24.90 -22.18 8.21
C ILE A 58 -26.16 -22.21 9.06
N GLU A 59 -26.93 -21.12 9.11
CA GLU A 59 -28.14 -20.99 9.94
C GLU A 59 -29.22 -22.01 9.57
N LYS A 60 -29.27 -22.41 8.29
CA LYS A 60 -30.22 -23.41 7.79
C LYS A 60 -29.90 -24.84 8.20
N ASP A 61 -28.68 -25.12 8.68
CA ASP A 61 -28.26 -26.45 9.11
C ASP A 61 -28.32 -26.58 10.65
N PRO A 62 -29.27 -27.35 11.21
CA PRO A 62 -29.40 -27.52 12.66
C PRO A 62 -28.20 -28.20 13.33
N ALA A 63 -27.40 -28.96 12.59
CA ALA A 63 -26.22 -29.62 13.15
C ALA A 63 -25.09 -28.62 13.36
N LEU A 64 -24.90 -27.68 12.43
CA LEU A 64 -23.86 -26.66 12.50
C LEU A 64 -24.19 -25.56 13.51
N THR A 65 -25.44 -25.07 13.52
CA THR A 65 -25.90 -24.05 14.48
C THR A 65 -25.82 -24.48 15.94
N ARG A 66 -25.86 -25.78 16.23
CA ARG A 66 -25.66 -26.33 17.58
C ARG A 66 -24.20 -26.47 18.00
N ARG A 67 -23.26 -26.42 17.06
CA ARG A 67 -21.83 -26.65 17.31
C ARG A 67 -20.98 -25.41 17.17
N PHE A 68 -21.42 -24.44 16.38
CA PHE A 68 -20.81 -23.12 16.30
C PHE A 68 -21.51 -22.13 17.22
N GLN A 69 -20.72 -21.45 18.05
CA GLN A 69 -21.16 -20.24 18.74
C GLN A 69 -20.90 -19.04 17.83
N VAL A 70 -21.94 -18.27 17.54
CA VAL A 70 -21.78 -17.03 16.76
C VAL A 70 -21.10 -15.98 17.64
N VAL A 71 -19.96 -15.49 17.16
CA VAL A 71 -19.26 -14.31 17.68
C VAL A 71 -19.32 -13.24 16.59
N LYS A 72 -20.11 -12.19 16.81
CA LYS A 72 -20.24 -11.10 15.85
C LYS A 72 -19.05 -10.15 16.01
N ILE A 73 -18.37 -9.87 14.90
CA ILE A 73 -17.31 -8.87 14.83
C ILE A 73 -17.85 -7.74 13.94
N GLU A 74 -18.03 -6.57 14.54
CA GLU A 74 -18.53 -5.40 13.84
C GLU A 74 -17.38 -4.56 13.29
N GLU A 75 -17.68 -3.73 12.28
CA GLU A 75 -16.73 -2.73 11.79
C GLU A 75 -16.34 -1.78 12.95
N PRO A 76 -15.04 -1.53 13.18
CA PRO A 76 -14.63 -0.62 14.24
C PRO A 76 -15.05 0.82 13.94
N SER A 77 -15.30 1.58 15.01
CA SER A 77 -15.44 3.04 14.90
C SER A 77 -14.15 3.69 14.37
N GLU A 78 -14.25 4.91 13.83
CA GLU A 78 -13.08 5.67 13.37
C GLU A 78 -12.00 5.78 14.45
N ALA A 79 -12.38 6.07 15.70
CA ALA A 79 -11.42 6.19 16.80
C ALA A 79 -10.67 4.88 17.08
N VAL A 80 -11.36 3.74 17.01
CA VAL A 80 -10.74 2.42 17.17
C VAL A 80 -9.86 2.08 15.96
N ALA A 81 -10.30 2.40 14.74
CA ALA A 81 -9.52 2.19 13.53
C ALA A 81 -8.23 3.02 13.52
N VAL A 82 -8.25 4.27 14.02
CA VAL A 82 -7.03 5.09 14.18
C VAL A 82 -6.04 4.39 15.13
N LEU A 83 -6.50 3.88 16.27
CA LEU A 83 -5.64 3.12 17.19
C LEU A 83 -5.06 1.86 16.55
N MET A 84 -5.89 1.12 15.79
CA MET A 84 -5.42 -0.04 15.03
C MET A 84 -4.34 0.35 14.03
N LEU A 85 -4.54 1.42 13.24
CA LEU A 85 -3.58 1.89 12.24
C LEU A 85 -2.25 2.35 12.86
N ARG A 86 -2.28 2.94 14.06
CA ARG A 86 -1.04 3.28 14.80
C ARG A 86 -0.18 2.04 15.08
N GLY A 87 -0.80 0.89 15.35
CA GLY A 87 -0.11 -0.40 15.53
C GLY A 87 0.29 -1.11 14.24
N VAL A 88 -0.03 -0.55 13.06
CA VAL A 88 0.48 -1.07 11.76
C VAL A 88 1.41 -0.06 11.09
N ALA A 89 1.39 1.20 11.52
CA ALA A 89 2.18 2.28 10.97
C ALA A 89 3.68 1.95 10.99
N GLY A 90 4.19 1.37 12.08
CA GLY A 90 5.60 0.98 12.18
C GLY A 90 6.04 -0.01 11.10
N VAL A 91 5.21 -1.03 10.83
CA VAL A 91 5.46 -2.02 9.78
C VAL A 91 5.46 -1.37 8.40
N LEU A 92 4.49 -0.49 8.11
CA LEU A 92 4.39 0.22 6.84
C LEU A 92 5.57 1.18 6.60
N GLU A 93 5.98 1.93 7.64
CA GLU A 93 7.14 2.81 7.58
C GLU A 93 8.42 2.05 7.27
N GLN A 94 8.63 0.88 7.90
CA GLN A 94 9.79 0.02 7.64
C GLN A 94 9.76 -0.53 6.21
N HIS A 95 8.60 -1.00 5.74
CA HIS A 95 8.45 -1.58 4.42
C HIS A 95 8.74 -0.56 3.31
N HIS A 96 8.15 0.64 3.41
CA HIS A 96 8.28 1.68 2.38
C HIS A 96 9.46 2.63 2.59
N LYS A 97 10.15 2.55 3.74
CA LYS A 97 11.21 3.49 4.15
C LYS A 97 10.75 4.95 4.15
N VAL A 98 9.51 5.18 4.58
CA VAL A 98 8.91 6.51 4.70
C VAL A 98 8.60 6.82 6.16
N GLN A 99 8.28 8.09 6.43
CA GLN A 99 7.70 8.48 7.71
C GLN A 99 6.19 8.64 7.54
N ILE A 100 5.44 8.08 8.49
CA ILE A 100 4.00 8.26 8.60
C ILE A 100 3.75 9.21 9.77
N LEU A 101 3.10 10.34 9.50
CA LEU A 101 2.65 11.26 10.54
C LEU A 101 1.32 10.79 11.12
N ASP A 102 1.07 11.10 12.38
CA ASP A 102 -0.19 10.71 13.04
C ASP A 102 -1.42 11.33 12.34
N GLU A 103 -1.29 12.57 11.88
CA GLU A 103 -2.30 13.24 11.05
C GLU A 103 -2.61 12.50 9.75
N ALA A 104 -1.63 11.78 9.17
CA ALA A 104 -1.83 10.98 7.97
C ALA A 104 -2.63 9.71 8.28
N ILE A 105 -2.48 9.15 9.48
CA ILE A 105 -3.29 8.03 9.96
C ILE A 105 -4.74 8.47 10.15
N GLU A 106 -4.96 9.58 10.87
CA GLU A 106 -6.29 10.14 11.08
C GLU A 106 -6.98 10.48 9.75
N ALA A 107 -6.25 11.11 8.83
CA ALA A 107 -6.75 11.41 7.49
C ALA A 107 -7.07 10.15 6.68
N ALA A 108 -6.23 9.10 6.75
CA ALA A 108 -6.48 7.84 6.06
C ALA A 108 -7.77 7.17 6.54
N VAL A 109 -8.03 7.17 7.85
CA VAL A 109 -9.29 6.64 8.41
C VAL A 109 -10.47 7.49 7.98
N ALA A 110 -10.44 8.81 8.22
CA ALA A 110 -11.57 9.70 7.94
C ALA A 110 -11.93 9.72 6.45
N LEU A 111 -10.94 9.81 5.56
CA LEU A 111 -11.15 9.87 4.11
C LEU A 111 -11.59 8.52 3.54
N SER A 112 -10.99 7.41 3.97
CA SER A 112 -11.42 6.08 3.51
C SER A 112 -12.83 5.75 4.01
N HIS A 113 -13.18 6.12 5.24
CA HIS A 113 -14.52 5.94 5.78
C HIS A 113 -15.56 6.71 4.96
N ARG A 114 -15.28 7.97 4.62
CA ARG A 114 -16.19 8.83 3.86
C ARG A 114 -16.33 8.47 2.39
N TYR A 115 -15.24 8.11 1.71
CA TYR A 115 -15.20 8.02 0.24
C TYR A 115 -15.10 6.59 -0.30
N ILE A 116 -14.87 5.58 0.54
CA ILE A 116 -14.78 4.17 0.14
C ILE A 116 -15.86 3.35 0.89
N PRO A 117 -17.16 3.51 0.54
CA PRO A 117 -18.25 2.84 1.26
C PRO A 117 -18.36 1.34 0.98
N ALA A 118 -17.75 0.86 -0.12
CA ALA A 118 -17.80 -0.55 -0.51
C ALA A 118 -16.89 -1.48 0.31
N ARG A 119 -16.06 -0.91 1.20
CA ARG A 119 -15.11 -1.66 2.06
C ARG A 119 -15.26 -1.22 3.50
N GLN A 120 -14.82 -2.06 4.43
CA GLN A 120 -14.92 -1.83 5.87
C GLN A 120 -13.57 -1.34 6.45
N LEU A 121 -13.65 -0.55 7.52
CA LEU A 121 -12.52 -0.31 8.42
C LEU A 121 -12.14 -1.61 9.15
N PRO A 122 -10.86 -1.76 9.56
CA PRO A 122 -9.72 -0.87 9.31
C PRO A 122 -9.06 -1.10 7.93
N ASP A 123 -9.41 -2.19 7.24
CA ASP A 123 -8.75 -2.67 6.02
C ASP A 123 -8.65 -1.62 4.90
N LYS A 124 -9.74 -0.88 4.62
CA LYS A 124 -9.70 0.20 3.61
C LYS A 124 -8.74 1.34 3.96
N ALA A 125 -8.61 1.67 5.25
CA ALA A 125 -7.72 2.72 5.71
C ALA A 125 -6.26 2.27 5.63
N VAL A 126 -5.98 1.01 6.01
CA VAL A 126 -4.66 0.39 5.83
C VAL A 126 -4.25 0.40 4.36
N SER A 127 -5.14 -0.04 3.46
CA SER A 127 -4.87 -0.05 2.01
C SER A 127 -4.60 1.35 1.45
N LEU A 128 -5.35 2.36 1.90
CA LEU A 128 -5.15 3.74 1.49
C LEU A 128 -3.80 4.28 1.98
N LEU A 129 -3.47 4.03 3.24
CA LEU A 129 -2.21 4.45 3.84
C LEU A 129 -1.02 3.76 3.18
N ASP A 130 -1.10 2.46 2.91
CA ASP A 130 -0.09 1.68 2.19
C ASP A 130 0.18 2.24 0.78
N THR A 131 -0.89 2.54 0.04
CA THR A 131 -0.79 3.16 -1.30
C THR A 131 -0.14 4.54 -1.23
N ALA A 132 -0.46 5.34 -0.22
CA ALA A 132 0.15 6.64 0.00
C ALA A 132 1.65 6.51 0.32
N CYS A 133 2.03 5.55 1.17
CA CYS A 133 3.42 5.25 1.48
C CYS A 133 4.22 4.84 0.24
N ALA A 134 3.67 3.93 -0.57
CA ALA A 134 4.28 3.51 -1.83
C ALA A 134 4.51 4.70 -2.77
N ARG A 135 3.53 5.61 -2.89
CA ARG A 135 3.64 6.81 -3.73
C ARG A 135 4.75 7.74 -3.24
N VAL A 136 4.87 7.95 -1.92
CA VAL A 136 5.94 8.75 -1.35
C VAL A 136 7.30 8.10 -1.59
N ALA A 137 7.43 6.80 -1.38
CA ALA A 137 8.67 6.06 -1.63
C ALA A 137 9.13 6.18 -3.09
N VAL A 138 8.21 6.01 -4.05
CA VAL A 138 8.50 6.21 -5.49
C VAL A 138 8.94 7.65 -5.78
N SER A 139 8.28 8.64 -5.18
CA SER A 139 8.60 10.05 -5.42
C SER A 139 10.00 10.46 -4.95
N GLN A 140 10.56 9.78 -3.93
CA GLN A 140 11.92 10.06 -3.44
C GLN A 140 13.00 9.63 -4.45
N HIS A 141 12.69 8.67 -5.32
CA HIS A 141 13.59 8.20 -6.37
C HIS A 141 13.34 8.85 -7.73
N ALA A 142 12.19 9.47 -7.91
CA ALA A 142 11.83 10.15 -9.15
C ALA A 142 12.66 11.44 -9.35
N THR A 143 12.99 11.73 -10.60
CA THR A 143 13.56 13.02 -10.98
C THR A 143 12.54 14.13 -10.69
N PRO A 144 12.90 15.21 -9.97
CA PRO A 144 12.00 16.32 -9.70
C PRO A 144 11.52 16.97 -10.99
N ALA A 145 10.26 17.42 -11.01
CA ALA A 145 9.67 18.07 -12.17
C ALA A 145 10.52 19.25 -12.68
N GLU A 146 11.10 20.04 -11.78
CA GLU A 146 11.99 21.14 -12.13
C GLU A 146 13.22 20.70 -12.93
N VAL A 147 13.85 19.58 -12.53
CA VAL A 147 15.00 19.02 -13.27
C VAL A 147 14.55 18.49 -14.63
N GLU A 148 13.40 17.81 -14.68
CA GLU A 148 12.83 17.29 -15.92
C GLU A 148 12.47 18.41 -16.91
N ASP A 149 11.88 19.51 -16.44
CA ASP A 149 11.52 20.66 -17.27
C ASP A 149 12.76 21.35 -17.86
N ILE A 150 13.84 21.50 -17.06
CA ILE A 150 15.12 22.04 -17.56
C ILE A 150 15.73 21.12 -18.61
N LEU A 151 15.72 19.79 -18.39
CA LEU A 151 16.21 18.82 -19.36
C LEU A 151 15.43 18.87 -20.68
N ARG A 152 14.09 18.93 -20.62
CA ARG A 152 13.25 19.08 -21.80
C ARG A 152 13.53 20.38 -22.55
N ARG A 153 13.73 21.50 -21.82
CA ARG A 153 14.07 22.79 -22.43
C ARG A 153 15.43 22.73 -23.13
N ARG A 154 16.44 22.14 -22.49
CA ARG A 154 17.76 21.93 -23.08
C ARG A 154 17.68 21.06 -24.33
N GLN A 155 16.95 19.94 -24.29
CA GLN A 155 16.77 19.08 -25.46
C GLN A 155 16.13 19.82 -26.64
N ALA A 156 15.13 20.67 -26.38
CA ALA A 156 14.52 21.49 -27.44
C ALA A 156 15.52 22.46 -28.07
N LEU A 157 16.39 23.08 -27.27
CA LEU A 157 17.47 23.96 -27.74
C LEU A 157 18.55 23.21 -28.52
N GLU A 158 18.92 22.00 -28.10
CA GLU A 158 19.86 21.14 -28.83
C GLU A 158 19.32 20.74 -30.21
N VAL A 159 18.03 20.41 -30.29
CA VAL A 159 17.34 20.16 -31.57
C VAL A 159 17.36 21.40 -32.45
N GLU A 160 17.07 22.57 -31.89
CA GLU A 160 17.11 23.84 -32.62
C GLU A 160 18.53 24.16 -33.12
N SER A 161 19.55 23.99 -32.27
CA SER A 161 20.96 24.16 -32.66
C SER A 161 21.34 23.23 -33.82
N GLY A 162 20.86 21.98 -33.81
CA GLY A 162 21.10 21.05 -34.91
C GLY A 162 20.40 21.45 -36.21
N ILE A 163 19.23 22.07 -36.14
CA ILE A 163 18.54 22.64 -37.32
C ILE A 163 19.35 23.83 -37.85
N ILE A 164 19.73 24.76 -36.97
CA ILE A 164 20.49 25.96 -37.35
C ILE A 164 21.81 25.56 -38.01
N GLY A 165 22.52 24.56 -37.48
CA GLY A 165 23.76 24.07 -38.09
C GLY A 165 23.57 23.55 -39.53
N ARG A 166 22.43 22.92 -39.83
CA ARG A 166 22.10 22.48 -41.20
C ARG A 166 21.74 23.66 -42.11
N GLU A 167 21.02 24.65 -41.60
CA GLU A 167 20.66 25.88 -42.33
C GLU A 167 21.90 26.73 -42.65
N ALA A 168 22.83 26.87 -41.70
CA ALA A 168 24.11 27.53 -41.90
C ALA A 168 24.94 26.86 -43.01
N ALA A 169 24.95 25.51 -43.06
CA ALA A 169 25.70 24.75 -44.05
C ALA A 169 25.23 24.98 -45.50
N ILE A 170 23.97 25.39 -45.70
CA ILE A 170 23.40 25.75 -47.01
C ILE A 170 23.37 27.27 -47.25
N GLY A 171 24.02 28.06 -46.39
CA GLY A 171 24.20 29.51 -46.56
C GLY A 171 23.04 30.39 -46.08
N ILE A 172 22.13 29.87 -45.25
CA ILE A 172 21.08 30.67 -44.61
C ILE A 172 21.70 31.51 -43.48
N GLU A 173 21.27 32.77 -43.36
CA GLU A 173 21.66 33.66 -42.26
C GLU A 173 20.99 33.20 -40.96
N VAL A 174 21.80 32.95 -39.93
CA VAL A 174 21.35 32.35 -38.66
C VAL A 174 22.04 32.91 -37.42
N ALA A 175 22.88 33.95 -37.55
CA ALA A 175 23.78 34.37 -36.48
C ALA A 175 23.01 34.78 -35.21
N ASP A 176 21.94 35.56 -35.36
CA ASP A 176 21.10 36.00 -34.24
C ASP A 176 20.36 34.83 -33.57
N ARG A 177 19.90 33.85 -34.36
CA ARG A 177 19.23 32.64 -33.84
C ARG A 177 20.22 31.75 -33.10
N GLN A 178 21.40 31.53 -33.67
CA GLN A 178 22.45 30.72 -33.06
C GLN A 178 22.89 31.33 -31.73
N ALA A 179 23.15 32.64 -31.68
CA ALA A 179 23.53 33.32 -30.45
C ALA A 179 22.48 33.18 -29.33
N ARG A 180 21.18 33.25 -29.68
CA ARG A 180 20.09 33.03 -28.73
C ARG A 180 20.02 31.59 -28.21
N VAL A 181 20.20 30.60 -29.10
CA VAL A 181 20.20 29.19 -28.70
C VAL A 181 21.40 28.88 -27.82
N ASP A 182 22.58 29.37 -28.17
CA ASP A 182 23.81 29.17 -27.38
C ASP A 182 23.69 29.78 -25.98
N ALA A 183 23.15 31.00 -25.89
CA ALA A 183 22.86 31.63 -24.60
C ALA A 183 21.86 30.79 -23.77
N GLY A 184 20.79 30.29 -24.40
CA GLY A 184 19.83 29.42 -23.73
C GLY A 184 20.42 28.08 -23.29
N LEU A 185 21.33 27.49 -24.08
CA LEU A 185 22.03 26.27 -23.70
C LEU A 185 22.93 26.49 -22.49
N ALA A 186 23.69 27.59 -22.46
CA ALA A 186 24.53 27.95 -21.31
C ALA A 186 23.71 28.23 -20.04
N GLU A 187 22.55 28.89 -20.18
CA GLU A 187 21.61 29.12 -19.08
C GLU A 187 21.03 27.81 -18.55
N THR A 188 20.55 26.93 -19.45
CA THR A 188 20.01 25.62 -19.06
C THR A 188 21.06 24.72 -18.42
N GLU A 189 22.31 24.77 -18.85
CA GLU A 189 23.42 24.05 -18.22
C GLU A 189 23.67 24.55 -16.79
N THR A 190 23.73 25.87 -16.58
CA THR A 190 23.96 26.47 -15.27
C THR A 190 22.81 26.16 -14.30
N THR A 191 21.57 26.31 -14.77
CA THR A 191 20.36 26.04 -13.96
C THR A 191 20.20 24.55 -13.65
N LEU A 192 20.50 23.66 -14.62
CA LEU A 192 20.49 22.23 -14.40
C LEU A 192 21.52 21.82 -13.34
N ALA A 193 22.74 22.35 -13.42
CA ALA A 193 23.79 22.06 -12.44
C ALA A 193 23.37 22.50 -11.02
N ALA A 194 22.76 23.67 -10.88
CA ALA A 194 22.25 24.16 -9.61
C ALA A 194 21.09 23.29 -9.06
N ALA A 195 20.12 22.95 -9.91
CA ALA A 195 18.98 22.11 -9.53
C ALA A 195 19.42 20.70 -9.13
N GLN A 196 20.35 20.10 -9.88
CA GLN A 196 20.93 18.80 -9.58
C GLN A 196 21.69 18.82 -8.25
N ALA A 197 22.53 19.82 -8.02
CA ALA A 197 23.27 19.97 -6.77
C ALA A 197 22.34 20.15 -5.55
N ARG A 198 21.21 20.86 -5.71
CA ARG A 198 20.19 20.97 -4.66
C ARG A 198 19.51 19.63 -4.41
N TRP A 199 19.10 18.93 -5.46
CA TRP A 199 18.44 17.63 -5.36
C TRP A 199 19.33 16.57 -4.68
N ASP A 200 20.61 16.50 -5.05
CA ASP A 200 21.55 15.56 -4.44
C ASP A 200 21.78 15.86 -2.95
N ARG A 201 21.82 17.16 -2.59
CA ARG A 201 21.92 17.60 -1.19
C ARG A 201 20.66 17.20 -0.40
N GLU A 202 19.47 17.44 -0.94
CA GLU A 202 18.20 17.09 -0.29
C GLU A 202 18.08 15.58 -0.11
N LYS A 203 18.42 14.78 -1.13
CA LYS A 203 18.48 13.32 -1.03
C LYS A 203 19.40 12.85 0.10
N ALA A 204 20.60 13.42 0.18
CA ALA A 204 21.55 13.09 1.24
C ALA A 204 21.00 13.42 2.63
N LEU A 205 20.36 14.59 2.78
CA LEU A 205 19.74 15.00 4.04
C LEU A 205 18.57 14.09 4.43
N VAL A 206 17.70 13.74 3.49
CA VAL A 206 16.58 12.82 3.74
C VAL A 206 17.09 11.46 4.20
N SER A 207 18.12 10.91 3.53
CA SER A 207 18.74 9.64 3.95
C SER A 207 19.29 9.74 5.38
N GLN A 208 20.01 10.81 5.71
CA GLN A 208 20.54 11.02 7.06
C GLN A 208 19.43 11.14 8.11
N ILE A 209 18.35 11.85 7.80
CA ILE A 209 17.19 12.01 8.70
C ILE A 209 16.51 10.66 8.94
N LEU A 210 16.30 9.86 7.88
CA LEU A 210 15.69 8.53 8.00
C LEU A 210 16.57 7.59 8.83
N ASP A 211 17.89 7.59 8.61
CA ASP A 211 18.85 6.79 9.37
C ASP A 211 18.90 7.19 10.85
N LEU A 212 18.96 8.50 11.14
CA LEU A 212 18.94 9.02 12.51
C LEU A 212 17.65 8.66 13.23
N ARG A 213 16.51 8.78 12.55
CA ARG A 213 15.21 8.40 13.11
C ARG A 213 15.08 6.89 13.31
N ALA A 214 15.66 6.07 12.43
CA ALA A 214 15.71 4.63 12.62
C ALA A 214 16.51 4.26 13.88
N LYS A 215 17.67 4.91 14.10
CA LYS A 215 18.46 4.75 15.33
C LYS A 215 17.70 5.18 16.58
N LEU A 216 17.12 6.38 16.56
CA LEU A 216 16.33 6.90 17.69
C LEU A 216 15.08 6.04 17.99
N ARG A 217 14.47 5.42 16.98
CA ARG A 217 13.37 4.47 17.17
C ARG A 217 13.84 3.12 17.71
N GLY A 218 15.01 2.65 17.31
CA GLY A 218 15.64 1.46 17.90
C GLY A 218 16.08 1.65 19.35
N GLU A 219 16.34 2.89 19.76
CA GLU A 219 16.58 3.30 21.16
C GLU A 219 15.28 3.62 21.92
N GLY A 220 14.16 3.82 21.20
CA GLY A 220 12.84 4.10 21.74
C GLY A 220 11.98 2.85 21.96
N VAL A 221 10.90 3.01 22.72
CA VAL A 221 9.90 1.94 22.94
C VAL A 221 9.30 1.53 21.59
N PRO A 222 9.27 0.23 21.23
CA PRO A 222 8.57 -0.24 20.04
C PRO A 222 7.11 0.22 20.08
N LEU A 223 6.60 0.80 18.99
CA LEU A 223 5.17 1.11 18.85
C LEU A 223 4.33 -0.18 18.93
N ASP A 224 4.93 -1.30 18.51
CA ASP A 224 4.36 -2.64 18.56
C ASP A 224 5.12 -3.47 19.61
N ALA A 225 4.88 -3.19 20.90
CA ALA A 225 5.20 -4.16 21.93
C ALA A 225 4.12 -5.26 21.87
N ALA A 226 4.53 -6.44 21.41
CA ALA A 226 3.70 -7.66 21.34
C ALA A 226 3.03 -8.00 22.68
#